data_AF-A0A922Z7H5-F1
#
_entry.id   AF-A0A922Z7H5-F1
#
_cell.length_a   1.000
_cell.length_b   1.000
_cell.length_c   1.000
_cell.angle_alpha   90.00
_cell.angle_beta   90.00
_cell.angle_gamma   90.00
#
_symmetry.space_group_name_H-M   'P 1'
#
loop_
_entity.id
_entity.type
_entity.pdbx_description
1 polymer ?
#
loop_
_entity_poly.entity_id
_entity_poly.type
_entity_poly.pdbx_seq_one_letter_code
_entity_poly.pdbx_strand_id
1 'polypeptide(L)'
;MKRQIQILACGSLVAVSMVSGCGGSNNSGSSANLGRIGVWATTSVRSGSNFVQQDRLSNPVVNEVFATFANDRHRINNLAQPNEDVNNLANDIQSFMTGVAGRSQAITDVVKAVFAQDVMVVDLGSSAQTAAYLGVQTGGATGSTFGGRALTDDVVDTSLGVVFGGTVPALGLAPDDGNQIPTLTSDNVGPGGKQFTNTFPYLGAPR
;
A
#
# COMPACT_ATOMS: atom_id res chain seq x y z
N MET A 1 -22.71 40.26 7.16
CA MET A 1 -21.26 40.03 7.38
C MET A 1 -21.05 38.63 7.96
N LYS A 2 -20.32 37.80 7.20
CA LYS A 2 -19.56 36.58 7.55
C LYS A 2 -20.21 35.53 8.47
N ARG A 3 -20.77 34.48 7.86
CA ARG A 3 -20.93 33.15 8.48
C ARG A 3 -19.59 32.41 8.37
N GLN A 4 -18.95 32.12 9.50
CA GLN A 4 -17.78 31.24 9.54
C GLN A 4 -18.26 29.79 9.46
N ILE A 5 -17.76 29.06 8.47
CA ILE A 5 -17.84 27.61 8.37
C ILE A 5 -16.51 27.09 8.94
N GLN A 6 -16.54 26.49 10.13
CA GLN A 6 -15.42 25.71 10.65
C GLN A 6 -15.53 24.29 10.10
N ILE A 7 -14.61 23.93 9.20
CA ILE A 7 -14.39 22.55 8.76
C ILE A 7 -13.51 21.91 9.84
N LEU A 8 -14.10 21.03 10.64
CA LEU A 8 -13.38 20.20 11.59
C LEU A 8 -12.74 19.04 10.82
N ALA A 9 -11.45 19.19 10.49
CA ALA A 9 -10.66 18.09 9.94
C ALA A 9 -10.44 17.04 11.04
N CYS A 10 -11.18 15.94 10.97
CA CYS A 10 -11.00 14.79 11.82
C CYS A 10 -9.81 13.98 11.27
N GLY A 11 -8.60 14.36 11.67
CA GLY A 11 -7.38 13.60 11.40
C GLY A 11 -7.34 12.38 12.33
N SER A 12 -7.83 11.23 11.86
CA SER A 12 -7.60 9.97 12.55
C SER A 12 -6.14 9.57 12.42
N LEU A 13 -5.37 9.77 13.49
CA LEU A 13 -4.05 9.17 13.65
C LEU A 13 -4.21 7.64 13.75
N VAL A 14 -3.82 6.91 12.71
CA VAL A 14 -3.67 5.46 12.81
C VAL A 14 -2.33 5.18 13.46
N ALA A 15 -2.35 4.78 14.73
CA ALA A 15 -1.19 4.19 15.37
C ALA A 15 -0.99 2.78 14.81
N VAL A 16 0.02 2.60 13.96
CA VAL A 16 0.47 1.28 13.50
C VAL A 16 1.39 0.71 14.59
N SER A 17 0.85 -0.17 15.41
CA SER A 17 1.63 -0.94 16.39
C SER A 17 2.47 -1.98 15.65
N MET A 18 3.79 -1.81 15.64
CA MET A 18 4.72 -2.78 15.06
C MET A 18 4.97 -3.90 16.06
N VAL A 19 4.51 -5.12 15.76
CA VAL A 19 4.95 -6.32 16.48
C VAL A 19 6.39 -6.61 16.03
N SER A 20 7.34 -6.22 16.88
CA SER A 20 8.72 -6.69 16.78
C SER A 20 8.75 -8.16 17.21
N GLY A 21 8.85 -9.06 16.24
CA GLY A 21 9.06 -10.47 16.51
C GLY A 21 10.47 -10.72 17.05
N CYS A 22 10.55 -10.98 18.36
CA CYS A 22 11.37 -11.98 19.06
C CYS A 22 11.63 -11.52 20.50
N GLY A 23 10.76 -11.95 21.43
CA GLY A 23 10.91 -11.74 22.87
C GLY A 23 9.64 -12.14 23.61
N GLY A 24 9.60 -13.35 24.16
CA GLY A 24 8.47 -13.83 24.93
C GLY A 24 8.27 -13.01 26.21
N SER A 25 7.05 -12.52 26.42
CA SER A 25 6.55 -12.12 27.74
C SER A 25 5.03 -12.22 27.76
N ASN A 26 4.53 -13.08 28.64
CA ASN A 26 3.12 -13.26 28.92
C ASN A 26 2.57 -12.00 29.57
N ASN A 27 1.46 -11.46 29.06
CA ASN A 27 0.64 -10.54 29.84
C ASN A 27 -0.83 -10.92 29.72
N SER A 28 -1.43 -11.21 30.87
CA SER A 28 -2.81 -11.63 31.02
C SER A 28 -3.74 -10.42 31.00
N GLY A 29 -4.75 -10.46 30.11
CA GLY A 29 -5.99 -9.70 30.24
C GLY A 29 -6.00 -8.29 29.66
N SER A 30 -6.61 -8.13 28.47
CA SER A 30 -7.36 -6.93 28.05
C SER A 30 -8.10 -7.26 26.74
N SER A 31 -9.35 -6.79 26.62
CA SER A 31 -10.28 -6.97 25.49
C SER A 31 -9.58 -7.11 24.14
N ALA A 32 -9.97 -8.09 23.32
CA ALA A 32 -9.40 -8.35 22.00
C ALA A 32 -9.62 -7.15 21.06
N ASN A 33 -8.73 -6.16 21.15
CA ASN A 33 -8.48 -5.21 20.09
C ASN A 33 -7.86 -6.06 18.99
N LEU A 34 -8.69 -6.55 18.07
CA LEU A 34 -8.20 -7.25 16.90
C LEU A 34 -7.37 -6.24 16.11
N GLY A 35 -6.06 -6.28 16.30
CA GLY A 35 -5.13 -5.27 15.81
C GLY A 35 -4.94 -5.32 14.30
N ARG A 36 -4.24 -4.32 13.75
CA ARG A 36 -3.79 -4.34 12.36
C ARG A 36 -2.51 -5.14 12.23
N ILE A 37 -2.44 -5.96 11.18
CA ILE A 37 -1.22 -6.65 10.76
C ILE A 37 -0.65 -5.89 9.57
N GLY A 38 0.61 -5.48 9.68
CA GLY A 38 1.42 -5.00 8.55
C GLY A 38 2.35 -6.10 8.07
N VAL A 39 2.40 -6.33 6.76
CA VAL A 39 3.26 -7.33 6.12
C VAL A 39 4.23 -6.64 5.16
N TRP A 40 5.51 -6.96 5.28
CA TRP A 40 6.56 -6.60 4.33
C TRP A 40 7.59 -7.73 4.30
N ALA A 41 8.36 -7.82 3.23
CA ALA A 41 9.42 -8.79 3.07
C ALA A 41 10.76 -8.09 2.91
N THR A 42 11.82 -8.71 3.41
CA THR A 42 13.20 -8.27 3.19
C THR A 42 14.02 -9.41 2.61
N THR A 43 15.01 -9.06 1.79
CA THR A 43 16.09 -10.00 1.43
C THR A 43 17.36 -9.58 2.13
N SER A 44 18.15 -10.56 2.56
CA SER A 44 19.40 -10.30 3.28
C SER A 44 20.50 -11.22 2.80
N VAL A 45 21.72 -10.71 2.76
CA VAL A 45 22.93 -11.47 2.44
C VAL A 45 23.72 -11.70 3.72
N ARG A 46 24.30 -12.89 3.86
CA ARG A 46 25.15 -13.22 5.01
C ARG A 46 26.46 -12.45 4.93
N SER A 47 26.78 -11.69 5.98
CA SER A 47 28.06 -11.01 6.18
C SER A 47 28.66 -11.47 7.51
N GLY A 48 29.61 -12.40 7.45
CA GLY A 48 30.14 -13.08 8.63
C GLY A 48 29.07 -13.88 9.37
N SER A 49 28.82 -13.53 10.63
CA SER A 49 27.78 -14.14 11.48
C SER A 49 26.44 -13.40 11.43
N ASN A 50 26.34 -12.29 10.71
CA ASN A 50 25.13 -11.47 10.63
C ASN A 50 24.48 -11.56 9.25
N PHE A 51 23.18 -11.28 9.19
CA PHE A 51 22.48 -11.02 7.94
C PHE A 51 22.34 -9.51 7.74
N VAL A 52 22.69 -9.04 6.55
CA VAL A 52 22.60 -7.62 6.19
C VAL A 52 21.52 -7.50 5.11
N GLN A 53 20.47 -6.74 5.42
CA GLN A 53 19.39 -6.43 4.50
C GLN A 53 19.93 -5.81 3.21
N GLN A 54 19.39 -6.23 2.07
CA GLN A 54 19.72 -5.71 0.74
C GLN A 54 18.50 -5.11 0.05
N ASP A 55 17.31 -5.65 0.34
CA ASP A 55 16.07 -5.25 -0.29
C ASP A 55 14.91 -5.34 0.69
N ARG A 56 13.88 -4.52 0.44
CA ARG A 56 12.60 -4.55 1.12
C ARG A 56 11.50 -4.21 0.14
N LEU A 57 10.46 -5.04 0.12
CA LEU A 57 9.28 -4.85 -0.71
C LEU A 57 8.00 -5.16 0.07
N SER A 58 6.92 -4.45 -0.24
CA SER A 58 5.58 -4.84 0.18
C SER A 58 4.53 -4.60 -0.90
N ASN A 59 4.07 -3.36 -1.06
CA ASN A 59 3.04 -3.03 -2.03
C ASN A 59 3.67 -3.05 -3.44
N PRO A 60 3.13 -3.85 -4.36
CA PRO A 60 3.63 -3.88 -5.73
C PRO A 60 3.68 -2.50 -6.36
N VAL A 61 4.71 -2.24 -7.17
CA VAL A 61 4.92 -1.04 -7.98
C VAL A 61 5.47 0.17 -7.20
N VAL A 62 5.43 0.15 -5.87
CA VAL A 62 5.83 1.32 -5.05
C VAL A 62 7.31 1.67 -5.25
N ASN A 63 8.21 0.71 -5.11
CA ASN A 63 9.65 0.98 -5.25
C ASN A 63 10.03 1.22 -6.70
N GLU A 64 9.43 0.47 -7.62
CA GLU A 64 9.73 0.52 -9.05
C GLU A 64 9.34 1.85 -9.68
N VAL A 65 8.28 2.49 -9.18
CA VAL A 65 7.78 3.77 -9.71
C VAL A 65 8.34 4.96 -8.94
N PHE A 66 8.36 4.91 -7.61
CA PHE A 66 8.65 6.10 -6.82
C PHE A 66 10.11 6.20 -6.35
N ALA A 67 10.79 5.08 -6.09
CA ALA A 67 12.13 5.12 -5.52
C ALA A 67 13.16 5.35 -6.63
N THR A 68 13.55 6.59 -6.89
CA THR A 68 14.47 6.88 -8.00
C THR A 68 15.92 6.43 -7.73
N PHE A 69 16.63 5.95 -8.77
CA PHE A 69 18.05 5.63 -8.66
C PHE A 69 18.96 6.87 -8.59
N ALA A 70 18.57 7.98 -9.23
CA ALA A 70 19.41 9.17 -9.41
C ALA A 70 19.85 9.86 -8.11
N ASN A 71 19.20 9.55 -6.99
CA ASN A 71 19.38 10.15 -5.68
C ASN A 71 19.44 9.09 -4.56
N ASP A 72 19.88 7.87 -4.88
CA ASP A 72 20.02 6.74 -3.95
C ASP A 72 18.71 6.33 -3.24
N ARG A 73 17.54 6.81 -3.68
CA ARG A 73 16.27 6.54 -2.99
C ARG A 73 15.87 5.08 -3.05
N HIS A 74 16.18 4.41 -4.16
CA HIS A 74 16.07 2.95 -4.26
C HIS A 74 16.85 2.24 -3.14
N ARG A 75 18.14 2.58 -2.96
CA ARG A 75 18.98 2.00 -1.90
C ARG A 75 18.45 2.34 -0.51
N ILE A 76 18.04 3.58 -0.28
CA ILE A 76 17.52 4.01 1.02
C ILE A 76 16.25 3.25 1.36
N ASN A 77 15.30 3.16 0.44
CA ASN A 77 14.04 2.46 0.67
C ASN A 77 14.24 0.96 0.90
N ASN A 78 15.17 0.35 0.17
CA ASN A 78 15.56 -1.05 0.34
C ASN A 78 16.15 -1.37 1.72
N LEU A 79 16.74 -0.39 2.41
CA LEU A 79 17.39 -0.56 3.71
C LEU A 79 16.59 0.02 4.89
N ALA A 80 15.64 0.90 4.61
CA ALA A 80 14.81 1.57 5.60
C ALA A 80 13.88 0.58 6.32
N GLN A 81 13.45 0.95 7.52
CA GLN A 81 12.35 0.30 8.24
C GLN A 81 11.02 0.95 7.88
N PRO A 82 9.89 0.22 7.95
CA PRO A 82 8.59 0.77 7.51
C PRO A 82 8.11 2.03 8.24
N ASN A 83 8.63 2.31 9.44
CA ASN A 83 8.32 3.55 10.18
C ASN A 83 9.01 4.78 9.58
N GLU A 84 10.02 4.60 8.74
CA GLU A 84 10.78 5.69 8.11
C GLU A 84 10.17 6.13 6.78
N ASP A 85 9.33 5.30 6.16
CA ASP A 85 8.81 5.52 4.80
C ASP A 85 7.97 6.78 4.68
N VAL A 86 7.11 7.05 5.67
CA VAL A 86 6.22 8.24 5.66
C VAL A 86 6.99 9.56 5.60
N ASN A 87 8.25 9.58 6.04
CA ASN A 87 9.11 10.76 5.96
C ASN A 87 9.96 10.76 4.67
N ASN A 88 10.33 9.57 4.20
CA ASN A 88 11.27 9.38 3.11
C ASN A 88 10.54 9.23 1.77
N LEU A 89 9.73 8.18 1.63
CA LEU A 89 9.02 7.81 0.41
C LEU A 89 7.90 8.79 0.05
N ALA A 90 7.24 9.41 1.05
CA ALA A 90 6.17 10.39 0.78
C ALA A 90 6.65 11.59 -0.07
N ASN A 91 7.91 11.99 0.07
CA ASN A 91 8.51 13.08 -0.72
C ASN A 91 8.81 12.65 -2.16
N ASP A 92 9.20 11.39 -2.36
CA ASP A 92 9.42 10.83 -3.69
C ASP A 92 8.09 10.69 -4.44
N ILE A 93 7.05 10.17 -3.76
CA ILE A 93 5.69 10.12 -4.30
C ILE A 93 5.22 11.52 -4.67
N GLN A 94 5.39 12.52 -3.80
CA GLN A 94 5.01 13.90 -4.08
C GLN A 94 5.70 14.42 -5.37
N SER A 95 7.01 14.21 -5.46
CA SER A 95 7.83 14.71 -6.58
C SER A 95 7.47 14.01 -7.89
N PHE A 96 7.31 12.69 -7.86
CA PHE A 96 6.92 11.90 -9.02
C PHE A 96 5.52 12.26 -9.49
N MET A 97 4.54 12.28 -8.58
CA MET A 97 3.13 12.47 -8.94
C MET A 97 2.87 13.84 -9.55
N THR A 98 3.44 14.91 -8.97
CA THR A 98 3.25 16.27 -9.47
C THR A 98 4.17 16.63 -10.64
N GLY A 99 5.37 16.06 -10.69
CA GLY A 99 6.35 16.36 -11.74
C GLY A 99 6.26 15.43 -12.94
N VAL A 100 6.48 14.13 -12.74
CA VAL A 100 6.59 13.15 -13.82
C VAL A 100 5.21 12.70 -14.30
N ALA A 101 4.32 12.32 -13.37
CA ALA A 101 2.98 11.87 -13.72
C ALA A 101 2.00 13.03 -13.98
N GLY A 102 2.37 14.28 -13.63
CA GLY A 102 1.57 15.48 -13.88
C GLY A 102 0.19 15.48 -13.21
N ARG A 103 0.02 14.74 -12.12
CA ARG A 103 -1.23 14.57 -11.38
C ARG A 103 -1.47 15.76 -10.44
N SER A 104 -2.73 16.04 -10.14
CA SER A 104 -3.11 17.11 -9.22
C SER A 104 -2.65 16.83 -7.77
N GLN A 105 -2.61 17.87 -6.94
CA GLN A 105 -2.28 17.71 -5.52
C GLN A 105 -3.29 16.81 -4.79
N ALA A 106 -4.58 16.90 -5.13
CA ALA A 106 -5.62 16.08 -4.50
C ALA A 106 -5.42 14.58 -4.78
N ILE A 107 -5.12 14.22 -6.03
CA ILE A 107 -4.76 12.84 -6.38
C ILE A 107 -3.45 12.44 -5.69
N THR A 108 -2.44 13.32 -5.71
CA THR A 108 -1.14 13.08 -5.07
C THR A 108 -1.27 12.78 -3.57
N ASP A 109 -2.12 13.51 -2.86
CA ASP A 109 -2.35 13.31 -1.43
C ASP A 109 -3.00 11.94 -1.14
N VAL A 110 -3.91 11.48 -2.00
CA VAL A 110 -4.46 10.12 -1.91
C VAL A 110 -3.36 9.09 -2.14
N VAL A 111 -2.55 9.24 -3.19
CA VAL A 111 -1.47 8.29 -3.48
C VAL A 111 -0.44 8.23 -2.34
N LYS A 112 -0.13 9.37 -1.71
CA LYS A 112 0.72 9.40 -0.50
C LYS A 112 0.06 8.67 0.67
N ALA A 113 -1.23 8.91 0.93
CA ALA A 113 -1.94 8.23 2.01
C ALA A 113 -1.98 6.70 1.81
N VAL A 114 -2.01 6.25 0.55
CA VAL A 114 -2.12 4.83 0.20
C VAL A 114 -0.76 4.12 0.16
N PHE A 115 0.28 4.75 -0.41
CA PHE A 115 1.56 4.09 -0.70
C PHE A 115 2.76 4.59 0.10
N ALA A 116 2.68 5.72 0.81
CA ALA A 116 3.85 6.25 1.52
C ALA A 116 4.33 5.35 2.67
N GLN A 117 3.44 4.54 3.23
CA GLN A 117 3.82 3.44 4.12
C GLN A 117 3.81 2.17 3.27
N ASP A 118 4.99 1.72 2.83
CA ASP A 118 5.14 0.55 1.95
C ASP A 118 4.96 -0.76 2.74
N VAL A 119 3.73 -0.95 3.20
CA VAL A 119 3.28 -2.10 3.98
C VAL A 119 1.88 -2.48 3.53
N MET A 120 1.67 -3.76 3.27
CA MET A 120 0.35 -4.34 3.05
C MET A 120 -0.32 -4.53 4.41
N VAL A 121 -1.50 -3.93 4.58
CA VAL A 121 -2.19 -3.90 5.87
C VAL A 121 -3.44 -4.77 5.82
N VAL A 122 -3.64 -5.55 6.88
CA VAL A 122 -4.88 -6.27 7.19
C VAL A 122 -5.43 -5.74 8.50
N ASP A 123 -6.73 -5.47 8.56
CA ASP A 123 -7.44 -5.07 9.78
C ASP A 123 -8.25 -6.25 10.32
N LEU A 124 -7.76 -6.89 11.39
CA LEU A 124 -8.44 -8.03 12.00
C LEU A 124 -9.73 -7.63 12.72
N GLY A 125 -9.93 -6.34 13.02
CA GLY A 125 -11.17 -5.81 13.58
C GLY A 125 -12.26 -5.58 12.54
N SER A 126 -11.93 -5.68 11.25
CA SER A 126 -12.90 -5.58 10.17
C SER A 126 -13.88 -6.76 10.18
N SER A 127 -15.17 -6.48 10.05
CA SER A 127 -16.21 -7.51 9.87
C SER A 127 -16.34 -7.97 8.41
N ALA A 128 -15.56 -7.41 7.48
CA ALA A 128 -15.60 -7.78 6.08
C ALA A 128 -15.05 -9.19 5.86
N GLN A 129 -15.72 -9.96 5.00
CA GLN A 129 -15.44 -11.39 4.79
C GLN A 129 -14.52 -11.67 3.60
N THR A 130 -14.15 -10.63 2.84
CA THR A 130 -13.31 -10.73 1.65
C THR A 130 -12.06 -9.89 1.85
N ALA A 131 -10.91 -10.37 1.39
CA ALA A 131 -9.72 -9.54 1.26
C ALA A 131 -9.90 -8.58 0.08
N ALA A 132 -9.25 -7.42 0.15
CA ALA A 132 -9.13 -6.49 -0.97
C ALA A 132 -7.83 -5.71 -0.85
N TYR A 133 -7.05 -5.71 -1.93
CA TYR A 133 -5.84 -4.92 -2.03
C TYR A 133 -6.13 -3.43 -1.80
N LEU A 134 -5.33 -2.80 -0.93
CA LEU A 134 -5.48 -1.41 -0.46
C LEU A 134 -6.80 -1.12 0.28
N GLY A 135 -7.52 -2.16 0.71
CA GLY A 135 -8.81 -2.04 1.38
C GLY A 135 -8.75 -1.22 2.67
N VAL A 136 -7.72 -1.41 3.49
CA VAL A 136 -7.55 -0.63 4.72
C VAL A 136 -7.18 0.83 4.41
N GLN A 137 -6.24 1.03 3.50
CA GLN A 137 -5.70 2.35 3.14
C GLN A 137 -6.75 3.25 2.48
N THR A 138 -7.68 2.64 1.72
CA THR A 138 -8.76 3.34 1.04
C THR A 138 -10.07 3.37 1.82
N GLY A 139 -10.10 2.86 3.05
CA GLY A 139 -11.33 2.77 3.86
C GLY A 139 -12.41 1.89 3.24
N GLY A 140 -12.01 0.88 2.47
CA GLY A 140 -12.90 -0.09 1.80
C GLY A 140 -13.29 0.28 0.38
N ALA A 141 -12.82 1.39 -0.18
CA ALA A 141 -13.19 1.81 -1.53
C ALA A 141 -12.81 0.77 -2.60
N THR A 142 -11.70 0.04 -2.41
CA THR A 142 -11.30 -1.05 -3.31
C THR A 142 -12.09 -2.35 -3.16
N GLY A 143 -13.13 -2.37 -2.30
CA GLY A 143 -14.12 -3.45 -2.23
C GLY A 143 -14.26 -4.12 -0.87
N SER A 144 -13.33 -3.91 0.07
CA SER A 144 -13.41 -4.45 1.43
C SER A 144 -12.56 -3.65 2.41
N THR A 145 -13.02 -3.54 3.66
CA THR A 145 -12.26 -2.94 4.77
C THR A 145 -11.28 -3.91 5.43
N PHE A 146 -11.27 -5.21 5.07
CA PHE A 146 -10.36 -6.18 5.66
C PHE A 146 -8.90 -5.97 5.25
N GLY A 147 -8.65 -5.51 4.01
CA GLY A 147 -7.29 -5.33 3.47
C GLY A 147 -6.65 -6.61 2.94
N GLY A 148 -5.32 -6.63 2.89
CA GLY A 148 -4.53 -7.75 2.37
C GLY A 148 -4.53 -7.83 0.84
N ARG A 149 -4.61 -9.05 0.31
CA ARG A 149 -4.70 -9.35 -1.13
C ARG A 149 -5.61 -10.55 -1.33
N ALA A 150 -6.68 -10.41 -2.10
CA ALA A 150 -7.45 -11.55 -2.59
C ALA A 150 -6.72 -12.26 -3.73
N LEU A 151 -7.05 -13.54 -3.96
CA LEU A 151 -6.46 -14.32 -5.06
C LEU A 151 -6.72 -13.65 -6.42
N THR A 152 -7.93 -13.13 -6.59
CA THR A 152 -8.40 -12.49 -7.83
C THR A 152 -7.96 -11.03 -7.97
N ASP A 153 -7.31 -10.44 -6.95
CA ASP A 153 -6.84 -9.06 -7.06
C ASP A 153 -5.76 -8.96 -8.14
N ASP A 154 -5.98 -8.08 -9.09
CA ASP A 154 -4.96 -7.63 -10.02
C ASP A 154 -4.20 -6.45 -9.40
N VAL A 155 -3.29 -6.79 -8.47
CA VAL A 155 -2.58 -5.80 -7.67
C VAL A 155 -1.71 -4.87 -8.49
N VAL A 156 -1.19 -5.32 -9.63
CA VAL A 156 -0.32 -4.49 -10.48
C VAL A 156 -1.17 -3.48 -11.24
N ASP A 157 -2.24 -3.93 -11.91
CA ASP A 157 -3.19 -3.05 -12.60
C ASP A 157 -3.88 -2.10 -11.62
N THR A 158 -4.18 -2.55 -10.39
CA THR A 158 -4.73 -1.70 -9.33
C THR A 158 -3.71 -0.62 -8.92
N SER A 159 -2.46 -0.99 -8.63
CA SER A 159 -1.42 -0.03 -8.26
C SER A 159 -1.18 0.98 -9.39
N LEU A 160 -1.00 0.51 -10.63
CA LEU A 160 -0.77 1.35 -11.80
C LEU A 160 -1.99 2.25 -12.11
N GLY A 161 -3.20 1.75 -11.90
CA GLY A 161 -4.43 2.55 -12.00
C GLY A 161 -4.53 3.65 -10.95
N VAL A 162 -4.00 3.44 -9.74
CA VAL A 162 -3.91 4.47 -8.69
C VAL A 162 -2.90 5.57 -9.07
N VAL A 163 -1.77 5.20 -9.67
CA VAL A 163 -0.72 6.15 -10.06
C VAL A 163 -1.06 6.90 -11.35
N PHE A 164 -1.35 6.16 -12.42
CA PHE A 164 -1.48 6.69 -13.78
C PHE A 164 -2.93 6.77 -14.26
N GLY A 165 -3.85 6.05 -13.63
CA GLY A 165 -5.21 5.87 -14.12
C GLY A 165 -6.27 6.73 -13.43
N GLY A 166 -7.52 6.36 -13.71
CA GLY A 166 -8.71 6.94 -13.09
C GLY A 166 -9.16 6.22 -11.81
N THR A 167 -8.36 5.33 -11.21
CA THR A 167 -8.78 4.55 -10.03
C THR A 167 -9.15 5.44 -8.86
N VAL A 168 -8.31 6.42 -8.53
CA VAL A 168 -8.58 7.35 -7.41
C VAL A 168 -9.92 8.10 -7.56
N PRO A 169 -10.23 8.75 -8.70
CA PRO A 169 -11.52 9.40 -8.88
C PRO A 169 -12.69 8.43 -9.03
N ALA A 170 -12.50 7.27 -9.67
CA ALA A 170 -13.54 6.23 -9.76
C ALA A 170 -13.95 5.70 -8.38
N LEU A 171 -13.02 5.68 -7.43
CA LEU A 171 -13.26 5.33 -6.03
C LEU A 171 -13.80 6.49 -5.19
N GLY A 172 -13.97 7.69 -5.76
CA GLY A 172 -14.47 8.88 -5.07
C GLY A 172 -13.50 9.45 -4.02
N LEU A 173 -12.21 9.08 -4.08
CA LEU A 173 -11.21 9.49 -3.10
C LEU A 173 -10.64 10.90 -3.37
N ALA A 174 -10.72 11.37 -4.62
CA ALA A 174 -10.44 12.75 -5.01
C ALA A 174 -11.12 13.08 -6.35
N PRO A 175 -11.31 14.37 -6.71
CA PRO A 175 -11.85 14.75 -8.01
C PRO A 175 -10.95 14.30 -9.17
N ASP A 176 -11.55 14.03 -10.32
CA ASP A 176 -10.79 13.78 -11.55
C ASP A 176 -10.05 15.05 -12.00
N ASP A 177 -8.78 14.90 -12.35
CA ASP A 177 -7.91 15.97 -12.83
C ASP A 177 -7.69 15.92 -14.36
N GLY A 178 -8.21 14.91 -15.05
CA GLY A 178 -8.08 14.73 -16.50
C GLY A 178 -6.68 14.38 -17.00
N ASN A 179 -5.69 14.20 -16.11
CA ASN A 179 -4.28 13.96 -16.47
C ASN A 179 -3.92 12.48 -16.41
N GLN A 180 -4.85 11.60 -16.78
CA GLN A 180 -4.66 10.16 -16.71
C GLN A 180 -3.79 9.72 -17.90
N ILE A 181 -3.02 8.65 -17.72
CA ILE A 181 -2.18 8.04 -18.76
C ILE A 181 -2.63 6.57 -18.93
N PRO A 182 -3.75 6.30 -19.65
CA PRO A 182 -4.37 4.98 -19.70
C PRO A 182 -3.47 3.86 -20.24
N THR A 183 -2.45 4.20 -21.03
CA THR A 183 -1.49 3.21 -21.57
C THR A 183 -0.52 2.67 -20.52
N LEU A 184 -0.48 3.26 -19.32
CA LEU A 184 0.40 2.86 -18.22
C LEU A 184 -0.36 2.25 -17.03
N THR A 185 -1.63 1.88 -17.21
CA THR A 185 -2.47 1.35 -16.12
C THR A 185 -2.50 -0.17 -16.05
N SER A 186 -1.75 -0.88 -16.89
CA SER A 186 -1.72 -2.33 -16.91
C SER A 186 -0.34 -2.90 -17.21
N ASP A 187 0.00 -4.03 -16.59
CA ASP A 187 1.17 -4.84 -16.97
C ASP A 187 0.85 -5.85 -18.10
N ASN A 188 -0.41 -5.88 -18.55
CA ASN A 188 -0.96 -6.80 -19.55
C ASN A 188 -1.03 -8.26 -19.09
N VAL A 189 -0.99 -8.52 -17.79
CA VAL A 189 -1.06 -9.86 -17.18
C VAL A 189 -2.29 -9.97 -16.28
N GLY A 190 -3.45 -10.12 -16.91
CA GLY A 190 -4.70 -10.23 -16.19
C GLY A 190 -4.87 -11.53 -15.38
N PRO A 191 -5.86 -11.58 -14.46
CA PRO A 191 -6.15 -12.76 -13.64
C PRO A 191 -6.63 -13.97 -14.47
N GLY A 192 -7.06 -13.77 -15.71
CA GLY A 192 -7.53 -14.84 -16.61
C GLY A 192 -6.47 -15.87 -16.99
N GLY A 193 -5.17 -15.54 -16.85
CA GLY A 193 -4.08 -16.51 -16.99
C GLY A 193 -3.91 -17.43 -15.78
N LYS A 194 -4.56 -17.12 -14.64
CA LYS A 194 -4.41 -17.84 -13.37
C LYS A 194 -5.59 -18.80 -13.17
N GLN A 195 -5.29 -20.03 -12.80
CA GLN A 195 -6.30 -21.03 -12.46
C GLN A 195 -6.54 -21.02 -10.96
N PHE A 196 -7.65 -20.43 -10.51
CA PHE A 196 -8.03 -20.46 -9.10
C PHE A 196 -9.02 -21.59 -8.83
N THR A 197 -8.84 -22.30 -7.73
CA THR A 197 -9.77 -23.32 -7.24
C THR A 197 -10.44 -22.82 -5.96
N ASN A 198 -11.59 -23.38 -5.61
CA ASN A 198 -12.30 -23.04 -4.36
C ASN A 198 -11.85 -23.89 -3.16
N THR A 199 -10.87 -24.78 -3.36
CA THR A 199 -10.37 -25.71 -2.34
C THR A 199 -8.85 -25.67 -2.32
N PHE A 200 -8.26 -25.67 -1.13
CA PHE A 200 -6.81 -25.71 -1.00
C PHE A 200 -6.21 -26.97 -1.70
N PRO A 201 -5.11 -26.83 -2.46
CA PRO A 201 -4.41 -25.59 -2.81
C PRO A 201 -5.20 -24.74 -3.80
N TYR A 202 -5.34 -23.43 -3.50
CA TYR A 202 -6.17 -22.49 -4.26
C TYR A 202 -5.63 -22.12 -5.65
N LEU A 203 -4.44 -22.61 -6.01
CA LEU A 203 -3.87 -22.53 -7.34
C LEU A 203 -4.04 -23.88 -8.04
N GLY A 204 -4.72 -23.87 -9.18
CA GLY A 204 -4.88 -25.01 -10.08
C GLY A 204 -3.58 -25.33 -10.83
N ALA A 205 -3.62 -26.41 -11.61
CA ALA A 205 -2.47 -26.84 -12.42
C ALA A 205 -2.02 -25.73 -13.39
N PRO A 206 -0.71 -25.58 -13.64
CA PRO A 206 -0.19 -24.67 -14.67
C PRO A 206 -0.85 -24.93 -16.03
N ARG A 207 -1.06 -23.86 -16.80
CA ARG A 207 -1.59 -23.92 -18.17
C ARG A 207 -0.65 -23.22 -19.12
#